data_AF-H1HQU1-F1
#
_entry.id   AF-H1HQU1-F1
#
_cell.length_a   1.000
_cell.length_b   1.000
_cell.length_c   1.000
_cell.angle_alpha   90.00
_cell.angle_beta   90.00
_cell.angle_gamma   90.00
#
_symmetry.space_group_name_H-M   'P 1'
#
loop_
_entity.id
_entity.type
_entity.pdbx_description
1 polymer ?
#
loop_
_entity_poly.entity_id
_entity_poly.type
_entity_poly.pdbx_seq_one_letter_code
_entity_poly.pdbx_strand_id
1 'polypeptide(L)'
;MTIILLLHVIFICIFLKRNGDTPAWLKLFALSPLLMAPWLMFMSIFFFDAPGYSWQPLALFIWVNTYPLLIYVGAFLACRLYRKGHKRWALVPPSFFTLINLLAILAVILA
;
A
#
# COMPACT_ATOMS: atom_id res chain seq x y z
N MET A 1 17.33 -0.79 -3.18
CA MET A 1 16.03 -0.40 -3.80
C MET A 1 15.58 -1.35 -4.91
N THR A 2 16.47 -1.86 -5.77
CA THR A 2 16.14 -2.77 -6.89
C THR A 2 15.37 -4.04 -6.46
N ILE A 3 15.76 -4.68 -5.36
CA ILE A 3 15.09 -5.89 -4.84
C ILE A 3 13.64 -5.58 -4.42
N ILE A 4 13.39 -4.44 -3.79
CA ILE A 4 12.06 -4.06 -3.31
C ILE A 4 11.14 -3.71 -4.49
N LEU A 5 11.67 -3.00 -5.50
CA LEU A 5 10.95 -2.73 -6.75
C LEU A 5 10.60 -4.02 -7.50
N LEU A 6 11.55 -4.95 -7.61
CA LEU A 6 11.31 -6.27 -8.20
C LEU A 6 10.21 -7.02 -7.44
N LEU A 7 10.24 -6.98 -6.10
CA LEU A 7 9.18 -7.56 -5.26
C LEU A 7 7.81 -6.97 -5.61
N HIS A 8 7.70 -5.64 -5.73
CA HIS A 8 6.44 -4.98 -6.09
C HIS A 8 5.95 -5.44 -7.47
N VAL A 9 6.83 -5.50 -8.47
CA VAL A 9 6.46 -5.99 -9.81
C VAL A 9 5.95 -7.43 -9.74
N ILE A 10 6.63 -8.32 -9.00
CA ILE A 10 6.19 -9.70 -8.80
C ILE A 10 4.80 -9.74 -8.16
N PHE A 11 4.55 -8.97 -7.09
CA PHE A 11 3.26 -8.94 -6.42
C PHE A 11 2.13 -8.41 -7.32
N ILE A 12 2.38 -7.35 -8.11
CA ILE A 12 1.42 -6.83 -9.09
C ILE A 12 1.10 -7.90 -10.13
N CYS A 13 2.11 -8.54 -10.71
CA CYS A 13 1.92 -9.60 -11.70
C CYS A 13 1.11 -10.78 -11.14
N ILE A 14 1.42 -11.24 -9.92
CA ILE A 14 0.66 -12.30 -9.24
C ILE A 14 -0.79 -11.85 -9.01
N PHE A 15 -1.00 -10.62 -8.55
CA PHE A 15 -2.32 -10.06 -8.30
C PHE A 15 -3.16 -9.98 -9.57
N LEU A 16 -2.60 -9.47 -10.67
CA LEU A 16 -3.29 -9.34 -11.95
C LEU A 16 -3.64 -10.71 -12.53
N LYS A 17 -2.70 -11.66 -12.49
CA LYS A 17 -2.91 -13.03 -12.97
C LYS A 17 -4.01 -13.76 -12.17
N ARG A 18 -4.03 -13.62 -10.85
CA ARG A 18 -4.95 -14.35 -9.96
C ARG A 18 -6.37 -13.76 -9.92
N ASN A 19 -6.54 -12.52 -10.34
CA ASN A 19 -7.83 -11.82 -10.32
C ASN A 19 -8.25 -11.36 -11.74
N GLY A 20 -7.86 -12.11 -12.77
CA GLY A 20 -8.19 -11.81 -14.18
C GLY A 20 -9.70 -11.71 -14.44
N ASP A 21 -10.49 -12.46 -13.69
CA ASP A 21 -11.96 -12.50 -13.69
C ASP A 21 -12.64 -11.27 -13.04
N THR A 22 -11.89 -10.46 -12.30
CA THR A 22 -12.41 -9.23 -11.69
C THR A 22 -12.31 -8.03 -12.63
N PRO A 23 -13.24 -7.06 -12.55
CA PRO A 23 -13.27 -5.93 -13.48
C PRO A 23 -12.00 -5.07 -13.35
N ALA A 24 -11.55 -4.52 -14.47
CA ALA A 24 -10.32 -3.73 -14.55
C ALA A 24 -10.32 -2.52 -13.61
N TRP A 25 -11.46 -1.81 -13.52
CA TRP A 25 -11.60 -0.65 -12.63
C TRP A 25 -11.39 -1.00 -11.16
N LEU A 26 -11.83 -2.19 -10.71
CA LEU A 26 -11.66 -2.62 -9.32
C LEU A 26 -10.20 -2.94 -9.04
N LYS A 27 -9.50 -3.58 -9.98
CA LYS A 27 -8.06 -3.84 -9.87
C LYS A 27 -7.26 -2.55 -9.80
N LEU A 28 -7.59 -1.57 -10.66
CA LEU A 28 -6.96 -0.25 -10.65
C LEU A 28 -7.20 0.47 -9.32
N PHE A 29 -8.45 0.49 -8.85
CA PHE A 29 -8.80 1.11 -7.57
C PHE A 29 -8.14 0.39 -6.38
N ALA A 30 -8.04 -0.94 -6.42
CA ALA A 30 -7.43 -1.73 -5.36
C ALA A 30 -5.90 -1.51 -5.26
N LEU A 31 -5.24 -1.23 -6.39
CA LEU A 31 -3.81 -0.96 -6.44
C LEU A 31 -3.45 0.52 -6.30
N SER A 32 -4.40 1.46 -6.49
CA SER A 32 -4.12 2.90 -6.43
C SER A 32 -3.47 3.37 -5.13
N PRO A 33 -3.70 2.78 -3.93
CA PRO A 33 -3.01 3.22 -2.73
C PRO A 33 -1.50 2.94 -2.77
N LEU A 34 -1.02 2.04 -3.63
CA LEU A 34 0.41 1.78 -3.83
C LEU A 34 1.14 2.95 -4.51
N LEU A 35 0.43 3.93 -5.09
CA LEU A 35 1.07 5.11 -5.69
C LEU A 35 1.85 5.93 -4.66
N MET A 36 1.52 5.81 -3.36
CA MET A 36 2.28 6.43 -2.26
C MET A 36 3.52 5.64 -1.86
N ALA A 37 3.68 4.37 -2.27
CA ALA A 37 4.79 3.53 -1.85
C ALA A 37 6.18 4.09 -2.22
N PRO A 38 6.41 4.66 -3.42
CA PRO A 38 7.72 5.25 -3.76
C PRO A 38 8.09 6.43 -2.84
N TRP A 39 7.13 7.29 -2.53
CA TRP A 39 7.32 8.44 -1.63
C TRP A 39 7.65 7.99 -0.21
N LEU A 40 6.89 7.01 0.30
CA LEU A 40 7.10 6.39 1.60
C LEU A 40 8.49 5.74 1.71
N MET A 41 8.90 4.99 0.69
CA MET A 41 10.25 4.40 0.64
C MET A 41 11.34 5.48 0.64
N PHE A 42 11.17 6.57 -0.10
CA PHE A 42 12.11 7.69 -0.11
C PHE A 42 12.25 8.32 1.29
N MET A 43 11.12 8.64 1.94
CA MET A 43 11.13 9.23 3.28
C MET A 43 11.78 8.32 4.33
N SER A 44 11.61 7.00 4.19
CA SER A 44 12.19 6.04 5.14
C SER A 44 13.73 6.04 5.18
N ILE A 45 14.40 6.55 4.13
CA ILE A 45 15.87 6.67 4.07
C ILE A 45 16.37 7.67 5.11
N PHE A 46 15.61 8.74 5.35
CA PHE A 46 16.00 9.83 6.27
C PHE A 46 15.69 9.55 7.75
N PHE A 47 14.99 8.45 8.05
CA PHE A 47 14.65 8.12 9.46
C PHE A 47 15.90 7.87 10.31
N PHE A 48 17.02 7.48 9.72
CA PHE A 48 18.26 7.17 10.44
C PHE A 48 19.28 8.32 10.46
N ASP A 49 18.96 9.50 9.90
CA ASP A 49 19.88 10.65 9.85
C ASP A 49 20.02 11.37 11.21
N ALA A 50 19.17 11.10 12.20
CA ALA A 50 19.28 11.65 13.54
C ALA A 50 19.88 10.60 14.52
N PRO A 51 21.13 10.77 14.98
CA PRO A 51 21.80 9.81 15.85
C PRO A 51 21.34 10.02 17.31
N GLY A 52 20.18 9.47 17.64
CA GLY A 52 19.72 9.30 19.02
C GLY A 52 19.29 7.86 19.21
N TYR A 53 19.74 7.19 20.27
CA TYR A 53 19.34 5.83 20.65
C TYR A 53 17.84 5.78 20.98
N SER A 54 16.99 5.81 19.97
CA SER A 54 15.54 5.73 20.06
C SER A 54 15.05 4.61 19.16
N TRP A 55 14.13 3.78 19.65
CA TRP A 55 13.55 2.67 18.88
C TRP A 55 12.51 3.16 17.85
N GLN A 56 12.12 4.43 17.92
CA GLN A 56 11.05 5.03 17.13
C GLN A 56 11.36 5.05 15.62
N PRO A 57 12.57 5.45 15.16
CA PRO A 57 12.90 5.45 13.74
C PRO A 57 12.94 4.03 13.13
N LEU A 58 13.38 3.04 13.91
CA LEU A 58 13.36 1.64 13.49
C LEU A 58 11.91 1.13 13.31
N ALA A 59 11.03 1.45 14.26
CA ALA A 59 9.61 1.09 14.17
C ALA A 59 8.92 1.76 12.96
N LEU A 60 9.20 3.04 12.72
CA LEU A 60 8.70 3.78 11.56
C LEU A 60 9.24 3.20 10.25
N PHE A 61 10.53 2.85 10.20
CA PHE A 61 11.13 2.23 9.02
C PHE A 61 10.45 0.89 8.69
N ILE A 62 10.27 0.01 9.68
CA ILE A 62 9.57 -1.27 9.48
C ILE A 62 8.12 -1.04 9.04
N TRP A 63 7.40 -0.12 9.69
CA TRP A 63 6.02 0.19 9.36
C TRP A 63 5.85 0.66 7.92
N VAL A 64 6.65 1.65 7.51
CA VAL A 64 6.61 2.25 6.18
C VAL A 64 6.97 1.24 5.09
N ASN A 65 7.92 0.34 5.34
CA ASN A 65 8.29 -0.71 4.39
C ASN A 65 7.30 -1.90 4.38
N THR A 66 6.54 -2.11 5.45
CA THR A 66 5.50 -3.16 5.52
C THR A 66 4.16 -2.68 4.95
N TYR A 67 3.89 -1.38 4.97
CA TYR A 67 2.64 -0.79 4.51
C TYR A 67 2.22 -1.18 3.07
N PRO A 68 3.11 -1.22 2.06
CA PRO A 68 2.76 -1.70 0.72
C PRO A 68 2.25 -3.15 0.71
N LEU A 69 2.79 -4.02 1.56
CA LEU A 69 2.31 -5.41 1.69
C LEU A 69 0.88 -5.46 2.23
N LEU A 70 0.55 -4.61 3.20
CA LEU A 70 -0.82 -4.48 3.71
C LEU A 70 -1.79 -4.01 2.63
N ILE A 71 -1.36 -3.08 1.76
CA ILE A 71 -2.17 -2.65 0.61
C ILE A 71 -2.42 -3.83 -0.34
N TYR A 72 -1.41 -4.66 -0.66
CA TYR A 72 -1.64 -5.86 -1.47
C TYR A 72 -2.64 -6.82 -0.82
N VAL A 73 -2.53 -7.06 0.49
CA VAL A 73 -3.51 -7.89 1.23
C VAL A 73 -4.92 -7.31 1.09
N GLY A 74 -5.06 -5.98 1.25
CA GLY A 74 -6.32 -5.27 1.02
C GLY A 74 -6.85 -5.41 -0.40
N ALA A 75 -5.97 -5.34 -1.40
CA ALA A 75 -6.33 -5.50 -2.79
C ALA A 75 -6.83 -6.92 -3.10
N PHE A 76 -6.14 -7.95 -2.59
CA PHE A 76 -6.60 -9.34 -2.70
C PHE A 76 -7.94 -9.55 -1.99
N LEU A 77 -8.13 -8.93 -0.83
CA LEU A 77 -9.40 -8.99 -0.09
C LEU A 77 -10.54 -8.33 -0.88
N ALA A 78 -10.30 -7.17 -1.50
CA ALA A 78 -11.26 -6.49 -2.35
C ALA A 78 -11.75 -7.39 -3.50
N CYS A 79 -10.82 -7.96 -4.27
CA CYS A 79 -11.15 -8.89 -5.35
C CYS A 79 -11.85 -10.16 -4.83
N ARG A 80 -11.46 -10.69 -3.66
CA ARG A 80 -12.13 -11.84 -3.04
C ARG A 80 -13.57 -11.52 -2.63
N LEU A 81 -13.81 -10.36 -2.03
CA LEU A 81 -15.16 -9.90 -1.65
C LEU A 81 -16.05 -9.69 -2.88
N TYR A 82 -15.48 -9.13 -3.94
CA TYR A 82 -16.19 -8.94 -5.20
C TYR A 82 -16.65 -10.28 -5.80
N ARG A 83 -15.75 -11.28 -5.85
CA ARG A 83 -16.08 -12.63 -6.35
C ARG A 83 -17.15 -13.34 -5.52
N LYS A 84 -17.22 -13.06 -4.22
CA LYS A 84 -18.27 -13.57 -3.33
C LYS A 84 -19.62 -12.83 -3.48
N GLY A 85 -19.73 -11.85 -4.39
CA GLY A 85 -20.94 -11.07 -4.62
C GLY A 85 -21.10 -9.86 -3.69
N HIS A 86 -20.19 -9.65 -2.73
CA HIS A 86 -20.22 -8.51 -1.81
C HIS A 86 -19.65 -7.23 -2.44
N LYS A 87 -20.26 -6.77 -3.53
CA LYS A 87 -19.73 -5.67 -4.39
C LYS A 87 -19.43 -4.38 -3.63
N ARG A 88 -20.30 -3.98 -2.68
CA ARG A 88 -20.08 -2.77 -1.85
C ARG A 88 -18.90 -2.93 -0.90
N TRP A 89 -18.78 -4.10 -0.27
CA TRP A 89 -17.69 -4.40 0.66
C TRP A 89 -16.34 -4.54 -0.03
N ALA A 90 -16.31 -4.88 -1.32
CA ALA A 90 -15.08 -4.92 -2.11
C ALA A 90 -14.38 -3.55 -2.20
N LEU A 91 -15.11 -2.44 -2.04
CA LEU A 91 -14.55 -1.10 -2.07
C LEU A 91 -13.93 -0.67 -0.74
N VAL A 92 -14.31 -1.31 0.37
CA VAL A 92 -13.91 -0.89 1.71
C VAL A 92 -12.39 -0.96 1.92
N PRO A 93 -11.69 -2.07 1.60
CA PRO A 93 -10.25 -2.13 1.82
C PRO A 93 -9.47 -1.06 1.02
N PRO A 94 -9.69 -0.89 -0.31
CA PRO A 94 -9.00 0.14 -1.06
C PRO A 94 -9.32 1.56 -0.60
N SER A 95 -10.59 1.84 -0.25
CA SER A 95 -11.00 3.15 0.29
C SER A 95 -10.31 3.46 1.62
N PHE A 96 -10.17 2.47 2.51
CA PHE A 96 -9.49 2.65 3.79
C PHE A 96 -8.01 3.05 3.61
N PHE A 97 -7.28 2.34 2.74
CA PHE A 97 -5.88 2.71 2.44
C PHE A 97 -5.76 4.05 1.72
N THR A 98 -6.69 4.37 0.83
CA THR A 98 -6.74 5.69 0.18
C THR A 98 -6.94 6.80 1.21
N LEU A 99 -7.84 6.60 2.18
CA LEU A 99 -8.09 7.56 3.26
C LEU A 99 -6.84 7.75 4.12
N ILE A 100 -6.15 6.67 4.52
CA ILE A 100 -4.89 6.76 5.26
C ILE A 100 -3.86 7.58 4.48
N ASN A 101 -3.70 7.31 3.18
CA ASN A 101 -2.79 8.07 2.34
C ASN A 101 -3.15 9.56 2.26
N LEU A 102 -4.43 9.90 2.10
CA LEU A 102 -4.89 11.28 2.06
C LEU A 102 -4.66 12.00 3.40
N LEU A 103 -4.91 11.33 4.52
CA LEU A 103 -4.64 11.87 5.85
C LEU A 103 -3.15 12.12 6.06
N ALA A 104 -2.29 11.20 5.60
CA ALA A 104 -0.84 11.37 5.67
C ALA A 104 -0.36 12.57 4.83
N ILE A 105 -0.88 12.73 3.61
CA ILE A 105 -0.57 13.89 2.76
C ILE A 105 -1.02 15.19 3.44
N LEU A 106 -2.25 15.23 3.97
CA LEU A 106 -2.76 16.39 4.67
C LEU A 106 -1.90 16.76 5.89
N ALA A 107 -1.47 15.77 6.66
CA ALA A 107 -0.59 15.99 7.81
C ALA A 107 0.76 16.61 7.40
N VAL A 108 1.32 16.20 6.25
CA VAL A 108 2.56 16.79 5.71
C VAL A 108 2.36 18.23 5.23
N ILE A 109 1.22 18.53 4.61
CA ILE A 109 0.91 19.90 4.14
C ILE A 109 0.73 20.88 5.30
N LEU A 110 0.22 20.41 6.44
CA LEU A 110 -0.08 21.23 7.62
C LEU A 110 1.09 21.34 8.62
N ALA A 111 2.17 20.57 8.45
CA ALA A 111 3.35 20.56 9.30
C ALA A 111 4.40 21.59 8.85
#